data_AF-A0A4Y2T4Y9-F1
#
_entry.id   AF-A0A4Y2T4Y9-F1
#
_cell.length_a   1.000
_cell.length_b   1.000
_cell.length_c   1.000
_cell.angle_alpha   90.00
_cell.angle_beta   90.00
_cell.angle_gamma   90.00
#
_symmetry.space_group_name_H-M   'P 1'
#
loop_
_entity.id
_entity.type
_entity.pdbx_description
1 polymer ?
#
loop_
_entity_poly.entity_id
_entity_poly.type
_entity_poly.pdbx_seq_one_letter_code
_entity_poly.pdbx_strand_id
1 'polypeptide(L)'
;MVKNFKKHFEKSVNENPYLMMLVLRTTPLENGYSPAELLMGRKLRTNLPMAKKSLMPKIPEAEDIRRKELEYGTIKRNIMTSIIELKTFKNLNLDKTSGLLTKDPMGG
;
A
#
# COMPACT_ATOMS: atom_id res chain seq x y z
N MET A 1 -3.13 2.16 3.62
CA MET A 1 -3.86 3.39 3.20
C MET A 1 -5.09 3.00 2.37
N VAL A 2 -6.21 3.73 2.45
CA VAL A 2 -7.41 3.42 1.65
C VAL A 2 -7.13 3.66 0.16
N LYS A 3 -7.11 2.57 -0.63
CA LYS A 3 -6.94 2.65 -2.08
C LYS A 3 -8.19 3.24 -2.72
N ASN A 4 -8.01 3.99 -3.81
CA ASN A 4 -9.10 4.61 -4.57
C ASN A 4 -10.00 5.54 -3.74
N PHE A 5 -9.45 6.19 -2.70
CA PHE A 5 -10.22 7.03 -1.79
C PHE A 5 -11.07 8.08 -2.54
N LYS A 6 -10.45 8.81 -3.47
CA LYS A 6 -11.10 9.88 -4.24
C LYS A 6 -12.36 9.38 -4.98
N LYS A 7 -12.22 8.27 -5.71
CA LYS A 7 -13.33 7.66 -6.47
C LYS A 7 -14.50 7.26 -5.58
N HIS A 8 -14.23 6.69 -4.40
CA HIS A 8 -15.28 6.30 -3.46
C HIS A 8 -15.89 7.49 -2.73
N PHE A 9 -15.07 8.52 -2.43
CA PHE A 9 -15.54 9.77 -1.83
C PHE A 9 -16.56 10.46 -2.75
N GLU A 10 -16.22 10.66 -4.03
CA GLU A 10 -17.10 11.27 -5.04
C GLU A 10 -18.45 10.56 -5.14
N LYS A 11 -18.46 9.23 -5.09
CA LYS A 11 -19.71 8.44 -5.09
C LYS A 11 -20.53 8.65 -3.81
N SER A 12 -19.87 8.73 -2.65
CA SER A 12 -20.54 8.87 -1.37
C SER A 12 -21.15 10.26 -1.13
N VAL A 13 -20.73 11.30 -1.86
CA VAL A 13 -21.23 12.68 -1.68
C VAL A 13 -22.75 12.77 -1.77
N ASN A 14 -23.35 12.00 -2.69
CA ASN A 14 -24.80 12.02 -2.92
C ASN A 14 -25.60 11.18 -1.93
N GLU A 15 -24.96 10.27 -1.19
CA GLU A 15 -25.63 9.38 -0.22
C GLU A 15 -25.35 9.79 1.22
N ASN A 16 -24.08 9.82 1.60
CA ASN A 16 -23.60 10.24 2.90
C ASN A 16 -22.12 10.66 2.80
N PRO A 17 -21.82 11.97 2.79
CA PRO A 17 -20.45 12.47 2.60
C PRO A 17 -19.50 12.06 3.74
N TYR A 18 -20.01 11.66 4.90
CA TYR A 18 -19.21 11.25 6.04
C TYR A 18 -18.83 9.77 6.06
N LEU A 19 -19.47 8.95 5.22
CA LEU A 19 -19.22 7.51 5.19
C LEU A 19 -17.76 7.22 4.82
N MET A 20 -17.25 7.89 3.80
CA MET A 20 -15.88 7.69 3.35
C MET A 20 -14.84 8.27 4.33
N MET A 21 -15.20 9.35 5.04
CA MET A 21 -14.40 9.88 6.16
C MET A 21 -14.32 8.90 7.32
N LEU A 22 -15.39 8.16 7.62
CA LEU A 22 -15.37 7.11 8.62
C LEU A 22 -14.41 5.99 8.19
N VAL A 23 -14.52 5.50 6.95
CA VAL A 23 -13.64 4.46 6.40
C VAL A 23 -12.16 4.88 6.47
N LEU A 24 -11.84 6.11 6.07
CA LEU A 24 -10.47 6.63 6.16
C LEU A 24 -9.91 6.57 7.58
N ARG A 25 -10.72 6.96 8.58
CA ARG A 25 -10.30 7.01 9.98
C ARG A 25 -10.19 5.64 10.64
N THR A 26 -10.94 4.64 10.17
CA THR A 26 -11.00 3.30 10.78
C THR A 26 -10.22 2.23 10.04
N THR A 27 -9.78 2.49 8.80
CA THR A 27 -9.00 1.53 8.02
C THR A 27 -7.56 1.48 8.56
N PRO A 28 -7.03 0.30 8.92
CA PRO A 28 -5.65 0.16 9.34
C PRO A 28 -4.66 0.62 8.27
N LEU A 29 -3.58 1.25 8.72
CA LEU A 29 -2.39 1.49 7.92
C LEU A 29 -1.53 0.21 7.89
N GLU A 30 -0.42 0.28 7.16
CA GLU A 30 0.52 -0.85 7.01
C GLU A 30 1.19 -1.23 8.34
N ASN A 31 1.25 -0.29 9.29
CA ASN A 31 1.69 -0.52 10.67
C ASN A 31 0.62 -1.23 11.55
N GLY A 32 -0.56 -1.51 10.99
CA GLY A 32 -1.68 -2.19 11.66
C GLY A 32 -2.59 -1.29 12.50
N TYR A 33 -2.29 0.00 12.63
CA TYR A 33 -3.11 0.96 13.37
C TYR A 33 -3.90 1.85 12.41
N SER A 34 -5.16 2.15 12.76
CA SER A 34 -5.96 3.13 12.03
C SER A 34 -5.60 4.56 12.43
N PRO A 35 -5.87 5.58 11.58
CA PRO A 35 -5.64 6.98 11.94
C PRO A 35 -6.33 7.40 13.25
N ALA A 36 -7.52 6.88 13.52
CA ALA A 36 -8.22 7.13 14.78
C ALA A 36 -7.48 6.56 16.00
N GLU A 37 -6.88 5.38 15.86
CA GLU A 37 -6.10 4.77 16.93
C GLU A 37 -4.80 5.56 17.21
N LEU A 38 -4.14 6.06 16.16
CA LEU A 38 -2.93 6.86 16.31
C LEU A 38 -3.21 8.24 16.93
N LEU A 39 -4.34 8.86 16.59
CA LEU A 39 -4.70 10.21 17.07
C LEU A 39 -5.41 10.21 18.43
N MET A 40 -6.31 9.24 18.66
CA MET A 40 -7.20 9.21 19.83
C MET A 40 -6.98 8.00 20.74
N GLY A 41 -6.03 7.12 20.41
CA GLY A 41 -5.78 5.89 21.16
C GLY A 41 -6.91 4.88 21.10
N ARG A 42 -7.95 5.03 20.27
CA ARG A 42 -9.12 4.13 20.29
C ARG A 42 -9.68 3.88 18.90
N LYS A 43 -10.38 2.75 18.73
CA LYS A 43 -11.17 2.51 17.51
C LYS A 43 -12.47 3.31 17.58
N LEU A 44 -12.85 3.92 16.46
CA LEU A 44 -14.18 4.50 16.31
C LEU A 44 -15.22 3.40 16.12
N ARG A 45 -16.46 3.71 16.54
CA ARG A 45 -17.60 2.83 16.30
C ARG A 45 -17.91 2.83 14.81
N THR A 46 -18.14 1.64 14.26
CA THR A 46 -18.54 1.45 12.85
C THR A 46 -19.88 0.74 12.78
N ASN A 47 -20.41 0.57 11.57
CA ASN A 47 -21.66 -0.16 11.34
C ASN A 47 -21.51 -1.68 11.57
N LEU A 48 -20.27 -2.15 11.75
CA LEU A 48 -19.98 -3.55 12.06
C LEU A 48 -20.03 -3.78 13.57
N PRO A 49 -20.47 -4.97 14.03
CA PRO A 49 -20.37 -5.36 15.43
C PRO A 49 -18.91 -5.29 15.92
N MET A 50 -18.70 -4.65 17.06
CA MET A 50 -17.37 -4.47 17.66
C MET A 50 -17.41 -4.76 19.16
N ALA A 51 -16.34 -5.39 19.66
CA ALA A 51 -16.19 -5.63 21.10
C ALA A 51 -16.02 -4.31 21.86
N LYS A 52 -16.72 -4.13 22.99
CA LYS A 52 -16.65 -2.88 23.79
C LYS A 52 -15.21 -2.49 24.19
N LYS A 53 -14.36 -3.49 24.45
CA LYS A 53 -12.94 -3.30 24.78
C LYS A 53 -12.13 -2.56 23.71
N SER A 54 -12.52 -2.66 22.43
CA SER A 54 -11.80 -1.98 21.34
C SER A 54 -12.14 -0.50 21.21
N LEU A 55 -13.24 -0.07 21.84
CA LEU A 55 -13.68 1.33 21.89
C LEU A 55 -13.01 2.10 23.05
N MET A 56 -12.37 1.38 23.98
CA MET A 56 -11.65 2.00 25.09
C MET A 56 -10.28 2.52 24.60
N PRO A 57 -9.85 3.69 25.08
CA PRO A 57 -8.55 4.23 24.73
C PRO A 57 -7.41 3.35 25.26
N LYS A 58 -6.52 2.98 24.35
CA LYS A 58 -5.22 2.34 24.56
C LYS A 58 -4.20 3.07 23.68
N ILE A 59 -3.30 3.81 24.32
CA ILE A 59 -2.23 4.51 23.61
C ILE A 59 -1.25 3.47 23.07
N PRO A 60 -1.01 3.42 21.74
CA PRO A 60 -0.03 2.52 21.17
C PRO A 60 1.40 2.98 21.51
N GLU A 61 2.30 2.02 21.73
CA GLU A 61 3.69 2.32 22.02
C GLU A 61 4.41 2.87 20.78
N ALA A 62 5.07 4.02 20.93
CA ALA A 62 5.66 4.73 19.80
C ALA A 62 6.79 3.93 19.13
N GLU A 63 7.57 3.16 19.90
CA GLU A 63 8.63 2.31 19.35
C GLU A 63 8.10 1.16 18.51
N ASP A 64 6.98 0.55 18.92
CA ASP A 64 6.34 -0.50 18.14
C ASP A 64 5.80 0.02 16.81
N ILE A 65 5.25 1.24 16.79
CA ILE A 65 4.81 1.89 15.55
C ILE A 65 6.02 2.12 14.63
N ARG A 66 7.08 2.75 15.15
CA ARG A 66 8.30 3.02 14.37
C ARG A 66 8.92 1.76 13.79
N ARG A 67 9.00 0.69 14.59
CA ARG A 67 9.55 -0.61 14.17
C ARG A 67 8.77 -1.16 12.97
N LYS A 68 7.44 -1.21 13.06
CA LYS A 68 6.59 -1.72 11.97
C LYS A 68 6.67 -0.87 10.70
N GLU A 69 6.74 0.45 10.84
CA GLU A 69 6.88 1.36 9.70
C GLU A 69 8.23 1.20 8.99
N LEU A 70 9.31 1.04 9.76
CA LEU A 70 10.65 0.80 9.23
C LEU A 70 10.74 -0.56 8.51
N GLU A 71 10.17 -1.61 9.11
CA GLU A 71 10.10 -2.95 8.53
C GLU A 71 9.36 -2.91 7.19
N TYR A 72 8.14 -2.35 7.18
CA TYR A 72 7.35 -2.20 5.96
C TYR A 72 8.09 -1.38 4.89
N GLY A 73 8.72 -0.27 5.28
CA GLY A 73 9.53 0.56 4.38
C GLY A 73 10.72 -0.19 3.78
N THR A 74 11.37 -1.05 4.56
CA THR A 74 12.50 -1.88 4.11
C THR A 74 12.06 -2.95 3.14
N ILE A 75 11.01 -3.70 3.46
CA ILE A 75 10.44 -4.71 2.58
C ILE A 75 10.03 -4.08 1.25
N LYS A 76 9.32 -2.94 1.31
CA LYS A 76 8.89 -2.22 0.11
C LYS A 76 10.07 -1.75 -0.75
N ARG A 77 11.13 -1.22 -0.13
CA ARG A 77 12.36 -0.83 -0.85
C ARG A 77 13.00 -2.03 -1.52
N ASN A 78 13.20 -3.13 -0.81
CA ASN A 78 13.84 -4.33 -1.34
C ASN A 78 13.07 -4.88 -2.54
N ILE A 79 11.73 -4.98 -2.43
CA ILE A 79 10.86 -5.40 -3.54
C ILE A 79 11.00 -4.46 -4.73
N MET A 80 11.01 -3.15 -4.51
CA MET A 80 11.14 -2.18 -5.60
C MET A 80 12.51 -2.29 -6.29
N THR A 81 13.59 -2.44 -5.52
CA THR A 81 14.93 -2.67 -6.04
C THR A 81 14.97 -3.92 -6.93
N SER A 82 14.45 -5.05 -6.44
CA SER A 82 14.40 -6.29 -7.22
C SER A 82 13.56 -6.15 -8.50
N ILE A 83 12.44 -5.41 -8.46
CA ILE A 83 11.62 -5.14 -9.66
C ILE A 83 12.41 -4.33 -10.69
N ILE A 84 13.17 -3.33 -10.26
CA ILE A 84 14.00 -2.50 -11.14
C ILE A 84 15.07 -3.35 -11.80
N GLU A 85 15.80 -4.15 -11.01
CA GLU A 85 16.85 -5.06 -11.51
C GLU A 85 16.29 -6.01 -12.57
N LEU A 86 15.16 -6.68 -12.29
CA LEU A 86 14.53 -7.61 -13.23
C LEU A 86 14.09 -6.94 -14.53
N LYS A 87 13.59 -5.70 -14.46
CA LYS A 87 13.24 -4.92 -15.67
C LYS A 87 14.50 -4.57 -16.47
N THR A 88 15.56 -4.13 -15.80
CA THR A 88 16.85 -3.82 -16.44
C THR A 88 17.44 -5.05 -17.14
N PHE A 89 17.47 -6.21 -16.48
CA PHE A 89 17.97 -7.45 -17.08
C PHE A 89 17.15 -7.91 -18.29
N LYS A 90 15.81 -7.78 -18.23
CA LYS A 90 14.95 -8.11 -19.38
C LYS A 90 15.23 -7.20 -20.57
N ASN A 91 15.36 -5.90 -20.36
CA ASN A 91 15.67 -4.94 -21.42
C ASN A 91 17.03 -5.23 -22.08
N LEU A 92 18.07 -5.44 -21.27
CA LEU A 92 19.40 -5.79 -21.76
C LEU A 92 19.46 -7.11 -22.56
N ASN A 93 18.55 -8.04 -22.27
CA ASN A 93 18.48 -9.31 -23.00
C ASN A 93 17.65 -9.21 -24.29
N LEU A 94 16.65 -8.32 -24.35
CA LEU A 94 15.91 -8.03 -25.58
C LEU A 94 16.81 -7.38 -26.64
N ASP A 95 17.70 -6.47 -26.21
CA ASP A 95 18.66 -5.78 -27.09
C ASP A 95 19.72 -6.72 -27.69
N LYS A 96 20.03 -7.83 -27.01
CA LYS A 96 20.98 -8.85 -27.49
C LYS A 96 20.36 -9.80 -28.51
N THR A 97 19.05 -10.06 -28.43
CA THR A 97 18.34 -10.96 -29.35
C THR A 97 18.01 -10.33 -30.69
N SER A 98 17.88 -9.00 -30.77
CA SER A 98 17.64 -8.28 -32.03
C SER A 98 18.88 -8.15 -32.91
N GLY A 99 20.08 -8.35 -32.36
CA GLY A 99 21.36 -8.22 -33.08
C GLY A 99 21.92 -9.51 -33.70
N LEU A 100 21.24 -10.66 -33.58
CA LEU A 100 21.79 -11.97 -33.99
C LEU A 100 21.12 -12.61 -35.21
N LEU A 101 20.32 -11.89 -36.00
CA LEU A 101 19.53 -12.49 -37.10
C LEU A 101 19.70 -11.86 -38.49
N THR A 102 20.91 -11.41 -38.87
CA THR A 102 21.17 -11.10 -40.29
C THR A 102 22.65 -11.28 -40.64
N LYS A 103 23.04 -12.51 -40.95
CA LYS A 103 24.17 -12.79 -41.84
C LYS A 103 23.73 -13.90 -42.78
N ASP A 104 23.01 -13.51 -43.83
CA ASP A 104 22.74 -14.38 -44.97
C ASP A 104 24.10 -14.77 -45.61
N PRO A 105 24.35 -16.05 -45.91
CA PRO A 105 25.57 -16.43 -46.59
C PRO A 105 25.48 -15.97 -48.04
N MET A 106 26.43 -15.12 -48.45
CA MET A 106 26.72 -14.79 -49.84
C MET A 106 26.97 -16.09 -50.62
N GLY A 107 26.02 -16.47 -51.47
CA GLY A 107 26.21 -17.49 -52.51
C GLY A 107 26.77 -16.82 -53.76
N GLY A 108 27.99 -17.22 -54.13
CA GLY A 108 28.57 -17.02 -55.47
C GLY A 108 28.33 -18.21 -56.38
#